data_AF-A0A2V5P008-F1
#
_entry.id   AF-A0A2V5P008-F1
#
_cell.length_a   1.000
_cell.length_b   1.000
_cell.length_c   1.000
_cell.angle_alpha   90.00
_cell.angle_beta   90.00
_cell.angle_gamma   90.00
#
_symmetry.space_group_name_H-M   'P 1'
#
loop_
_entity.id
_entity.type
_entity.pdbx_description
1 polymer ?
#
loop_
_entity_poly.entity_id
_entity_poly.type
_entity_poly.pdbx_seq_one_letter_code
_entity_poly.pdbx_strand_id
1 'polypeptide(L)'
;MLSKAFLYSGSEPPRPMELRSGPLTLWFEPHTAFLRHIRLGDHEVVRALYAAVRDQNWTTIRPQVTLREQDIRPDSFRLAFDCVCRRGAI
;
A
#
# COMPACT_ATOMS: atom_id res chain seq x y z
N MET A 1 -33.77 6.71 10.17
CA MET A 1 -32.87 5.67 9.62
C MET A 1 -31.94 6.33 8.62
N LEU A 2 -30.63 6.36 8.88
CA LEU A 2 -29.65 6.87 7.91
C LEU A 2 -29.45 5.81 6.82
N SER A 3 -29.69 6.19 5.55
CA SER A 3 -29.36 5.35 4.40
C SER A 3 -27.85 5.09 4.37
N LYS A 4 -27.44 3.83 4.35
CA LYS A 4 -26.04 3.47 4.11
C LYS A 4 -25.64 3.99 2.73
N ALA A 5 -24.68 4.90 2.69
CA ALA A 5 -24.01 5.24 1.45
C ALA A 5 -23.10 4.06 1.07
N PHE A 6 -23.32 3.50 -0.12
CA PHE A 6 -22.46 2.46 -0.68
C PHE A 6 -21.59 3.07 -1.77
N LEU A 7 -20.29 2.82 -1.71
CA LEU A 7 -19.38 3.11 -2.82
C LEU A 7 -19.29 1.83 -3.67
N TYR A 8 -19.81 1.90 -4.89
CA TYR A 8 -19.69 0.81 -5.86
C TYR A 8 -18.41 1.00 -6.68
N SER A 9 -17.46 0.06 -6.54
CA SER A 9 -16.27 -0.04 -7.37
C SER A 9 -16.48 -1.19 -8.36
N GLY A 10 -16.25 -0.95 -9.66
CA GLY A 10 -16.42 -1.97 -10.70
C GLY A 10 -15.44 -3.15 -10.67
N SER A 11 -14.57 -3.20 -9.66
CA SER A 11 -13.62 -4.30 -9.43
C SER A 11 -13.48 -4.59 -7.93
N GLU A 12 -13.29 -5.86 -7.58
CA GLU A 12 -12.92 -6.27 -6.23
C GLU A 12 -11.57 -5.63 -5.87
N PRO A 13 -11.44 -4.97 -4.71
CA PRO A 13 -10.17 -4.40 -4.32
C PRO A 13 -9.13 -5.52 -4.14
N PRO A 14 -7.89 -5.34 -4.60
CA PRO A 14 -6.84 -6.33 -4.39
C PRO A 14 -6.67 -6.57 -2.89
N ARG A 15 -6.62 -7.85 -2.50
CA ARG A 15 -6.41 -8.22 -1.09
C ARG A 15 -4.98 -7.81 -0.69
N PRO A 16 -4.81 -7.08 0.43
CA PRO A 16 -3.49 -6.75 0.92
C PRO A 16 -2.78 -8.00 1.43
N MET A 17 -1.45 -7.94 1.44
CA MET A 17 -0.60 -8.91 2.11
C MET A 17 -0.43 -8.49 3.57
N GLU A 18 -0.79 -9.37 4.50
CA GLU A 18 -0.58 -9.11 5.92
C GLU A 18 0.87 -9.37 6.31
N LEU A 19 1.49 -8.42 7.02
CA LEU A 19 2.88 -8.46 7.44
C LEU A 19 3.01 -8.21 8.94
N ARG A 20 4.13 -8.65 9.51
CA ARG A 20 4.50 -8.44 10.92
C ARG A 20 5.92 -7.88 11.07
N SER A 21 6.08 -6.96 12.01
CA SER A 21 7.39 -6.48 12.47
C SER A 21 7.35 -6.37 13.99
N GLY A 22 7.81 -7.42 14.67
CA GLY A 22 7.62 -7.63 16.10
C GLY A 22 6.14 -7.50 16.49
N PRO A 23 5.78 -6.55 17.37
CA PRO A 23 4.39 -6.36 17.80
C PRO A 23 3.52 -5.62 16.78
N LEU A 24 4.10 -5.14 15.67
CA LEU A 24 3.38 -4.40 14.64
C LEU A 24 2.70 -5.35 13.64
N THR A 25 1.45 -5.05 13.30
CA THR A 25 0.74 -5.65 12.16
C THR A 25 0.52 -4.60 11.08
N LEU A 26 0.63 -5.01 9.82
CA LEU A 26 0.61 -4.08 8.68
C LEU A 26 -0.04 -4.76 7.46
N TRP A 27 -0.56 -3.94 6.55
CA TRP A 27 -1.07 -4.37 5.25
C TRP A 27 -0.21 -3.81 4.13
N PHE A 28 0.39 -4.68 3.32
CA PHE A 28 1.15 -4.28 2.15
C PHE A 28 0.30 -4.46 0.88
N GLU A 29 0.27 -3.44 0.03
CA GLU A 29 -0.38 -3.46 -1.28
C GLU A 29 0.69 -3.66 -2.38
N PRO A 30 0.86 -4.86 -2.95
CA PRO A 30 1.94 -5.14 -3.90
C PRO A 30 1.92 -4.28 -5.17
N HIS A 31 0.73 -3.86 -5.62
CA HIS A 31 0.55 -3.10 -6.85
C HIS A 31 0.97 -1.63 -6.74
N THR A 32 0.95 -1.08 -5.52
CA THR A 32 1.25 0.34 -5.25
C THR A 32 2.50 0.50 -4.38
N ALA A 33 3.01 -0.60 -3.81
CA ALA A 33 4.02 -0.64 -2.77
C ALA A 33 3.64 0.15 -1.51
N PHE A 34 2.34 0.26 -1.23
CA PHE A 34 1.87 0.95 -0.03
C PHE A 34 1.92 0.01 1.16
N LEU A 35 2.47 0.49 2.27
CA LEU A 35 2.37 -0.16 3.56
C LEU A 35 1.35 0.62 4.39
N ARG A 36 0.22 -0.01 4.73
CA ARG A 36 -0.95 0.62 5.33
C ARG A 36 -1.29 0.00 6.66
N HIS A 37 -2.08 0.73 7.43
CA HIS A 37 -2.66 0.24 8.68
C HIS A 37 -1.60 -0.37 9.60
N ILE A 38 -0.50 0.36 9.81
CA ILE A 38 0.56 -0.06 10.73
C ILE A 38 -0.01 0.10 12.13
N ARG A 39 -0.22 -1.03 12.82
CA ARG A 39 -0.91 -1.09 14.09
C ARG A 39 -0.03 -1.69 15.16
N LEU A 40 -0.14 -1.17 16.38
CA LEU A 40 0.36 -1.77 17.59
C LEU A 40 -0.85 -2.30 18.38
N GLY A 41 -1.07 -3.62 18.33
CA GLY A 41 -2.32 -4.22 18.81
C GLY A 41 -3.53 -3.65 18.05
N ASP A 42 -4.48 -3.08 18.80
CA ASP A 42 -5.71 -2.50 18.23
C ASP A 42 -5.61 -1.00 17.89
N HIS A 43 -4.42 -0.40 18.02
CA HIS A 43 -4.21 1.01 17.74
C HIS A 43 -3.44 1.21 16.42
N GLU A 44 -4.01 1.97 15.48
CA GLU A 44 -3.32 2.38 14.26
C GLU A 44 -2.36 3.53 14.57
N VAL A 45 -1.05 3.26 14.44
CA VAL A 45 0.02 4.23 14.71
C VAL A 45 0.49 4.94 13.45
N VAL A 46 0.40 4.30 12.28
CA VAL A 46 0.68 4.92 10.98
C VAL A 46 -0.34 4.43 9.95
N ARG A 47 -1.02 5.38 9.29
CA ARG A 47 -2.04 5.08 8.29
C ARG A 47 -1.46 4.49 7.01
N ALA A 48 -0.41 5.11 6.49
CA ALA A 48 0.22 4.76 5.22
C ALA A 48 1.68 5.24 5.19
N LEU A 49 2.57 4.36 4.73
CA LEU A 49 3.95 4.64 4.36
C LEU A 49 4.09 4.29 2.87
N TYR A 50 4.45 5.29 2.06
CA TYR A 50 4.50 5.15 0.60
C TYR A 50 5.38 6.24 -0.03
N ALA A 51 5.90 5.96 -1.22
CA ALA A 51 6.71 6.89 -2.00
C ALA A 51 5.86 7.59 -3.07
N ALA A 52 5.20 8.70 -2.71
CA ALA A 52 4.39 9.47 -3.64
C ALA A 52 5.26 10.21 -4.65
N VAL A 53 5.08 9.94 -5.95
CA VAL A 53 5.60 10.81 -7.02
C VAL A 53 4.46 11.67 -7.52
N ARG A 54 4.64 12.99 -7.44
CA ARG A 54 3.63 13.97 -7.84
C ARG A 54 4.16 14.88 -8.91
N ASP A 55 3.26 15.33 -9.77
CA ASP A 55 3.58 16.32 -10.79
C ASP A 55 3.37 17.77 -10.31
N GLN A 56 3.56 18.73 -11.22
CA GLN A 56 3.38 20.16 -10.90
C GLN A 56 1.95 20.53 -10.44
N ASN A 57 0.97 19.68 -10.77
CA ASN A 57 -0.44 19.87 -10.41
C ASN A 57 -0.82 19.04 -9.17
N TRP A 58 0.17 18.54 -8.42
CA TRP A 58 -0.03 17.66 -7.26
C TRP A 58 -0.72 16.33 -7.57
N THR A 59 -0.85 15.96 -8.84
CA THR A 59 -1.43 14.68 -9.25
C THR A 59 -0.47 13.57 -8.83
N THR A 60 -0.99 12.56 -8.12
CA THR A 60 -0.18 11.39 -7.76
C THR A 60 -0.09 10.47 -8.96
N ILE A 61 1.12 10.30 -9.50
CA ILE A 61 1.37 9.46 -10.67
C ILE A 61 1.27 8.00 -10.23
N ARG A 62 0.50 7.20 -10.99
CA ARG A 62 0.34 5.77 -10.70
C ARG A 62 1.70 5.06 -10.84
N PRO A 63 2.17 4.36 -9.81
CA PRO A 63 3.41 3.59 -9.90
C PRO A 63 3.20 2.31 -10.70
N GLN A 64 4.23 1.89 -11.42
CA GLN A 64 4.40 0.52 -11.91
C GLN A 64 5.46 -0.14 -11.04
N VAL A 65 5.01 -1.02 -10.13
CA VAL A 65 5.86 -1.68 -9.13
C VAL A 65 6.27 -3.06 -9.62
N THR A 66 7.57 -3.35 -9.50
CA THR A 66 8.14 -4.69 -9.71
C THR A 66 8.83 -5.13 -8.44
N LEU A 67 8.24 -6.09 -7.72
CA LEU A 67 8.87 -6.70 -6.54
C LEU A 67 10.16 -7.42 -6.93
N ARG A 68 11.23 -7.17 -6.18
CA ARG A 68 12.57 -7.75 -6.36
C ARG A 68 12.92 -8.74 -5.27
N GLU A 69 12.50 -8.47 -4.05
CA GLU A 69 12.76 -9.31 -2.89
C GLU A 69 11.52 -9.39 -2.01
N GLN A 70 11.25 -10.59 -1.52
CA GLN A 70 10.20 -10.87 -0.55
C GLN A 70 10.72 -11.89 0.45
N ASP A 71 11.29 -11.38 1.55
CA ASP A 71 11.70 -12.19 2.70
C ASP A 71 10.73 -11.89 3.85
N ILE A 72 9.79 -12.81 4.08
CA ILE A 72 8.72 -12.66 5.08
C ILE A 72 8.91 -13.74 6.15
N ARG A 73 9.14 -13.29 7.38
CA ARG A 73 9.30 -14.12 8.57
C ARG A 73 8.12 -13.90 9.52
N PRO A 74 7.96 -14.74 10.56
CA PRO A 74 6.85 -14.59 11.51
C PRO A 74 6.76 -13.23 12.21
N ASP A 75 7.89 -12.55 12.42
CA ASP A 75 8.00 -11.32 13.19
C ASP A 75 8.84 -10.22 12.48
N SER A 76 9.21 -10.42 11.22
CA SER A 76 10.01 -9.47 10.47
C SER A 76 9.80 -9.66 8.97
N PHE A 77 10.08 -8.62 8.19
CA PHE A 77 10.09 -8.73 6.75
C PHE A 77 11.13 -7.81 6.13
N ARG A 78 11.59 -8.17 4.94
CA ARG A 78 12.34 -7.33 4.02
C ARG A 78 11.68 -7.42 2.64
N LEU A 79 11.24 -6.27 2.16
CA LEU A 79 10.68 -6.11 0.82
C LEU A 79 11.57 -5.14 0.05
N ALA A 80 11.92 -5.51 -1.18
CA ALA A 80 12.59 -4.62 -2.12
C ALA A 80 11.80 -4.60 -3.42
N PHE A 81 11.72 -3.44 -4.06
CA PHE A 81 11.00 -3.26 -5.32
C PHE A 81 11.63 -2.16 -6.15
N ASP A 82 11.51 -2.31 -7.46
CA ASP A 82 11.70 -1.20 -8.40
C ASP A 82 10.35 -0.54 -8.65
N CYS A 83 10.37 0.78 -8.87
CA CYS A 83 9.17 1.53 -9.18
C CYS A 83 9.43 2.50 -10.33
N VAL A 84 8.53 2.49 -11.30
CA VAL A 84 8.52 3.45 -12.41
C VAL A 84 7.27 4.30 -12.31
N CYS A 85 7.45 5.62 -12.24
CA CYS A 85 6.37 6.61 -12.28
C CYS A 85 6.53 7.44 -13.55
N ARG A 86 5.56 7.38 -14.47
CA ARG A 86 5.58 8.13 -15.74
C ARG A 86 4.25 8.83 -15.99
N ARG A 87 4.30 10.03 -16.56
CA ARG A 87 3.14 10.80 -17.03
C ARG A 87 3.33 11.12 -18.52
N GLY A 88 2.30 10.90 -19.34
CA GLY A 88 2.35 11.10 -20.80
C GLY A 88 2.50 9.79 -21.59
N ALA A 89 2.29 9.88 -22.91
CA ALA A 89 2.48 8.76 -23.84
C ALA A 89 3.97 8.60 -24.21
N ILE A 90 4.38 7.35 -24.43
CA ILE A 90 5.66 6.98 -25.03
C ILE A 90 5.61 7.34 -26.52
#